data_AF-A0A373CD75-F1
#
_entry.id   AF-A0A373CD75-F1
#
_cell.length_a   1.000
_cell.length_b   1.000
_cell.length_c   1.000
_cell.angle_alpha   90.00
_cell.angle_beta   90.00
_cell.angle_gamma   90.00
#
_symmetry.space_group_name_H-M   'P 1'
#
loop_
_entity.id
_entity.type
_entity.pdbx_description
1 polymer ?
#
loop_
_entity_poly.entity_id
_entity_poly.type
_entity_poly.pdbx_seq_one_letter_code
_entity_poly.pdbx_strand_id
1 'polypeptide(L)'
;ELILKGTNQSFDTLTTDAVKKDYSFTLLEATYLERTGLRFEPSDYVSFGLTDKNGLLTNAGKLMTDQHTVYNSRMFCTRWNGLEKGSIFDDALDDKEYEGNLIYLLKSGSEFIRNNSKVRFVKEAQYRVDKPDYAERAVTEALVNALIHRDYIVLGSEIHIDMFDDR
;
A
#
# COMPACT_ATOMS: atom_id res chain seq x y z
N GLU A 1 -4.90 -20.79 8.35
CA GLU A 1 -4.61 -20.10 9.63
C GLU A 1 -4.31 -20.99 10.85
N LEU A 2 -5.09 -22.06 11.13
CA LEU A 2 -4.93 -22.87 12.35
C LEU A 2 -3.54 -23.53 12.52
N ILE A 3 -2.82 -23.82 11.43
CA ILE A 3 -1.47 -24.43 11.46
C ILE A 3 -0.38 -23.41 11.83
N LEU A 4 -0.55 -22.12 11.47
CA LEU A 4 0.44 -21.06 11.72
C LEU A 4 0.35 -20.48 13.15
N LYS A 5 -0.84 -20.47 13.75
CA LYS A 5 -1.02 -20.01 15.14
C LYS A 5 -0.26 -20.84 16.17
N GLY A 6 0.06 -22.11 15.85
CA GLY A 6 0.85 -23.00 16.71
C GLY A 6 2.37 -22.86 16.56
N THR A 7 2.85 -22.20 15.51
CA THR A 7 4.30 -22.11 15.18
C THR A 7 4.91 -20.73 15.43
N ASN A 8 4.11 -19.75 15.89
CA ASN A 8 4.51 -18.34 16.05
C ASN A 8 5.11 -17.72 14.78
N GLN A 9 4.68 -18.18 13.61
CA GLN A 9 5.07 -17.65 12.30
C GLN A 9 3.86 -16.95 11.64
N SER A 10 4.07 -15.75 11.09
CA SER A 10 3.07 -15.07 10.27
C SER A 10 3.22 -15.46 8.80
N PHE A 11 2.16 -15.29 8.00
CA PHE A 11 2.19 -15.51 6.55
C PHE A 11 3.40 -14.84 5.90
N ASP A 12 3.66 -13.58 6.27
CA ASP A 12 4.74 -12.75 5.73
C ASP A 12 6.13 -13.35 5.92
N THR A 13 6.34 -14.08 7.02
CA THR A 13 7.65 -14.66 7.36
C THR A 13 7.95 -15.98 6.64
N LEU A 14 6.96 -16.58 5.98
CA LEU A 14 7.15 -17.86 5.30
C LEU A 14 8.05 -17.69 4.08
N THR A 15 9.12 -18.49 4.03
CA THR A 15 10.02 -18.57 2.90
C THR A 15 9.34 -19.25 1.71
N THR A 16 9.63 -18.76 0.52
CA THR A 16 9.11 -19.25 -0.76
C THR A 16 10.23 -19.91 -1.57
N ASP A 17 9.89 -20.43 -2.75
CA ASP A 17 10.85 -20.96 -3.73
C ASP A 17 11.47 -19.87 -4.63
N ALA A 18 11.05 -18.61 -4.49
CA ALA A 18 11.51 -17.50 -5.30
C ALA A 18 12.91 -17.02 -4.87
N VAL A 19 13.87 -16.99 -5.80
CA VAL A 19 15.26 -16.57 -5.53
C VAL A 19 15.40 -15.07 -5.72
N LYS A 20 15.89 -14.34 -4.72
CA LYS A 20 15.99 -12.86 -4.72
C LYS A 20 16.63 -12.28 -5.97
N LYS A 21 17.68 -12.94 -6.48
CA LYS A 21 18.47 -12.48 -7.63
C LYS A 21 17.65 -12.36 -8.93
N ASP A 22 16.51 -13.05 -9.00
CA ASP A 22 15.64 -13.07 -10.18
C ASP A 22 14.58 -11.94 -10.13
N TYR A 23 14.57 -11.12 -9.07
CA TYR A 23 13.61 -10.04 -8.85
C TYR A 23 14.30 -8.71 -8.54
N SER A 24 13.62 -7.59 -8.84
CA SER A 24 14.13 -6.26 -8.53
C SER A 24 13.38 -5.62 -7.36
N PHE A 25 14.10 -4.74 -6.66
CA PHE A 25 13.64 -4.01 -5.48
C PHE A 25 13.90 -2.51 -5.64
N THR A 26 13.90 -2.02 -6.88
CA THR A 26 14.37 -0.67 -7.21
C THR A 26 13.56 0.38 -6.47
N LEU A 27 12.23 0.19 -6.37
CA LEU A 27 11.38 1.13 -5.67
C LEU A 27 11.65 1.13 -4.16
N LEU A 28 11.86 -0.05 -3.56
CA LEU A 28 12.25 -0.17 -2.15
C LEU A 28 13.59 0.51 -1.88
N GLU A 29 14.63 0.17 -2.64
CA GLU A 29 15.97 0.70 -2.44
C GLU A 29 16.02 2.22 -2.62
N ALA A 30 15.33 2.74 -3.65
CA ALA A 30 15.23 4.17 -3.89
C ALA A 30 14.47 4.89 -2.77
N THR A 31 13.33 4.33 -2.33
CA THR A 31 12.51 4.90 -1.25
C THR A 31 13.28 4.88 0.08
N TYR A 32 14.01 3.80 0.37
CA TYR A 32 14.82 3.69 1.58
C TYR A 32 15.93 4.75 1.60
N LEU A 33 16.63 4.94 0.48
CA LEU A 33 17.65 5.97 0.35
C LEU A 33 17.06 7.38 0.50
N GLU A 34 15.94 7.67 -0.14
CA GLU A 34 15.28 8.98 -0.03
C GLU A 34 14.88 9.30 1.42
N ARG A 35 14.38 8.30 2.15
CA ARG A 35 13.86 8.47 3.51
C ARG A 35 14.95 8.51 4.58
N THR A 36 16.04 7.77 4.41
CA THR A 36 17.06 7.57 5.44
C THR A 36 18.41 8.21 5.12
N GLY A 37 18.67 8.51 3.84
CA GLY A 37 19.99 8.91 3.34
C GLY A 37 20.99 7.75 3.21
N LEU A 38 20.59 6.51 3.51
CA LEU A 38 21.46 5.33 3.47
C LEU A 38 21.17 4.44 2.27
N ARG A 39 22.20 3.81 1.71
CA ARG A 39 22.03 2.78 0.68
C ARG A 39 21.50 1.50 1.33
N PHE A 40 20.66 0.78 0.57
CA PHE A 40 20.15 -0.52 1.00
C PHE A 40 21.21 -1.58 0.70
N GLU A 41 21.72 -2.22 1.75
CA GLU A 41 22.81 -3.18 1.64
C GLU A 41 22.28 -4.62 1.48
N PRO A 42 23.08 -5.55 0.93
CA PRO A 42 22.68 -6.96 0.81
C PRO A 42 22.23 -7.60 2.13
N SER A 43 22.82 -7.20 3.25
CA SER A 43 22.43 -7.65 4.59
C SER A 43 21.03 -7.20 5.00
N ASP A 44 20.56 -6.06 4.47
CA ASP A 44 19.31 -5.44 4.89
C ASP A 44 18.12 -6.29 4.47
N TYR A 45 18.19 -6.95 3.31
CA TYR A 45 17.19 -7.92 2.85
C TYR A 45 16.91 -9.03 3.86
N VAL A 46 17.95 -9.55 4.52
CA VAL A 46 17.82 -10.57 5.56
C VAL A 46 17.33 -9.93 6.85
N SER A 47 17.91 -8.79 7.25
CA SER A 47 17.56 -8.11 8.51
C SER A 47 16.09 -7.63 8.55
N PHE A 48 15.54 -7.24 7.40
CA PHE A 48 14.14 -6.82 7.25
C PHE A 48 13.20 -8.00 7.00
N GLY A 49 13.73 -9.23 6.95
CA GLY A 49 12.94 -10.44 6.75
C GLY A 49 12.36 -10.57 5.33
N LEU A 50 12.94 -9.89 4.33
CA LEU A 50 12.54 -10.02 2.93
C LEU A 50 13.10 -11.28 2.28
N THR A 51 14.25 -11.74 2.77
CA THR A 51 14.88 -13.00 2.36
C THR A 51 15.31 -13.83 3.57
N ASP A 52 15.41 -15.13 3.39
CA ASP A 52 16.21 -15.98 4.27
C ASP A 52 17.72 -15.80 4.02
N LYS A 53 18.54 -16.45 4.85
CA LYS A 53 20.01 -16.43 4.71
C LYS A 53 20.54 -17.09 3.44
N ASN A 54 19.71 -17.85 2.73
CA ASN A 54 20.07 -18.53 1.48
C ASN A 54 19.67 -17.69 0.24
N GLY A 55 19.04 -16.52 0.44
CA GLY A 55 18.59 -15.64 -0.64
C GLY A 55 17.23 -16.03 -1.24
N LEU A 56 16.45 -16.87 -0.55
CA LEU A 56 15.07 -17.16 -0.92
C LEU A 56 14.14 -16.09 -0.32
N LEU A 57 13.22 -15.59 -1.13
CA LEU A 57 12.27 -14.57 -0.70
C LEU A 57 11.27 -15.13 0.29
N THR A 58 10.90 -14.32 1.28
CA THR A 58 9.70 -14.53 2.08
C THR A 58 8.47 -14.00 1.33
N ASN A 59 7.27 -14.26 1.84
CA ASN A 59 6.06 -13.62 1.30
C ASN A 59 6.12 -12.09 1.41
N ALA A 60 6.67 -11.54 2.51
CA ALA A 60 6.96 -10.11 2.61
C ALA A 60 7.93 -9.66 1.51
N GLY A 61 9.00 -10.43 1.27
CA GLY A 61 9.93 -10.18 0.17
C GLY A 61 9.22 -10.09 -1.18
N LYS A 62 8.35 -11.06 -1.49
CA LYS A 62 7.54 -11.06 -2.71
C LYS A 62 6.61 -9.86 -2.84
N LEU A 63 6.02 -9.39 -1.73
CA LEU A 63 5.16 -8.20 -1.71
C LEU A 63 5.93 -6.89 -1.94
N MET A 64 7.26 -6.91 -1.81
CA MET A 64 8.13 -5.75 -1.99
C MET A 64 8.84 -5.74 -3.36
N THR A 65 8.68 -6.78 -4.19
CA THR A 65 9.31 -6.85 -5.54
C THR A 65 8.60 -5.95 -6.55
N ASP A 66 9.34 -5.39 -7.50
CA ASP A 66 8.74 -4.52 -8.53
C ASP A 66 7.80 -5.30 -9.50
N GLN A 67 7.94 -6.62 -9.62
CA GLN A 67 7.28 -7.46 -10.64
C GLN A 67 5.83 -7.91 -10.32
N HIS A 68 5.16 -7.33 -9.31
CA HIS A 68 3.80 -7.74 -8.90
C HIS A 68 3.65 -9.28 -8.77
N THR A 69 4.48 -9.89 -7.91
CA THR A 69 4.59 -11.36 -7.84
C THR A 69 3.52 -12.04 -6.98
N VAL A 70 2.72 -11.24 -6.27
CA VAL A 70 1.59 -11.69 -5.47
C VAL A 70 0.34 -11.16 -6.13
N TYR A 71 -0.38 -12.02 -6.85
CA TYR A 71 -1.53 -11.65 -7.68
C TYR A 71 -2.58 -10.81 -6.94
N ASN A 72 -2.80 -11.13 -5.66
CA ASN A 72 -3.77 -10.45 -4.81
C ASN A 72 -3.26 -9.09 -4.29
N SER A 73 -2.06 -8.62 -4.64
CA SER A 73 -1.52 -7.34 -4.20
C SER A 73 -2.11 -6.20 -5.03
N ARG A 74 -3.39 -5.93 -4.76
CA ARG A 74 -4.25 -5.01 -5.51
C ARG A 74 -5.04 -4.11 -4.58
N MET A 75 -5.40 -2.95 -5.12
CA MET A 75 -6.20 -1.92 -4.45
C MET A 75 -7.17 -1.30 -5.45
N PHE A 76 -8.45 -1.27 -5.09
CA PHE A 76 -9.52 -0.65 -5.85
C PHE A 76 -9.89 0.66 -5.18
N CYS A 77 -9.96 1.73 -5.96
CA CYS A 77 -10.23 3.06 -5.45
C CYS A 77 -11.38 3.67 -6.25
N THR A 78 -12.48 3.97 -5.58
CA THR A 78 -13.68 4.52 -6.23
C THR A 78 -14.12 5.77 -5.48
N ARG A 79 -14.25 6.89 -6.21
CA ARG A 79 -14.92 8.10 -5.74
C ARG A 79 -16.36 8.06 -6.22
N TRP A 80 -17.26 7.70 -5.33
CA TRP A 80 -18.69 7.57 -5.63
C TRP A 80 -19.34 8.93 -5.85
N ASN A 81 -20.37 8.98 -6.70
CA ASN A 81 -21.18 10.19 -6.89
C ASN A 81 -22.30 10.22 -5.83
N GLY A 82 -22.02 10.82 -4.68
CA GLY A 82 -22.95 10.91 -3.55
C GLY A 82 -22.50 10.09 -2.34
N LEU A 83 -23.47 9.50 -1.64
CA LEU A 83 -23.29 8.88 -0.31
C LEU A 83 -23.37 7.35 -0.30
N GLU A 84 -23.73 6.74 -1.43
CA GLU A 84 -23.99 5.31 -1.58
C GLU A 84 -23.23 4.71 -2.77
N LYS A 85 -22.99 3.39 -2.73
CA LYS A 85 -22.36 2.66 -3.82
C LYS A 85 -23.41 2.32 -4.87
N GLY A 86 -23.16 2.74 -6.12
CA GLY A 86 -24.09 2.54 -7.23
C GLY A 86 -25.33 3.44 -7.11
N SER A 87 -25.61 4.22 -8.14
CA SER A 87 -26.77 5.07 -8.27
C SER A 87 -27.49 4.73 -9.60
N ILE A 88 -28.56 5.44 -9.95
CA ILE A 88 -29.30 5.21 -11.20
C ILE A 88 -28.63 5.96 -12.38
N PHE A 89 -27.69 6.87 -12.11
CA PHE A 89 -26.90 7.68 -13.04
C PHE A 89 -25.41 7.68 -12.64
N ASP A 90 -24.48 8.01 -13.55
CA ASP A 90 -23.01 8.18 -13.34
C ASP A 90 -22.53 7.88 -11.90
N ASP A 91 -22.34 6.58 -11.61
CA ASP A 91 -22.19 6.05 -10.25
C ASP A 91 -20.89 6.47 -9.56
N ALA A 92 -19.83 6.65 -10.33
CA ALA A 92 -18.50 7.02 -9.85
C ALA A 92 -17.96 8.23 -10.61
N LEU A 93 -17.38 9.17 -9.88
CA LEU A 93 -16.68 10.34 -10.40
C LEU A 93 -15.22 10.03 -10.79
N ASP A 94 -14.60 9.04 -10.14
CA ASP A 94 -13.27 8.51 -10.47
C ASP A 94 -13.19 7.05 -10.00
N ASP A 95 -12.50 6.22 -10.77
CA ASP A 95 -12.31 4.79 -10.49
C ASP A 95 -10.93 4.34 -10.97
N LYS A 96 -10.18 3.67 -10.08
CA LYS A 96 -8.82 3.20 -10.33
C LYS A 96 -8.58 1.83 -9.69
N GLU A 97 -7.98 0.94 -10.45
CA GLU A 97 -7.36 -0.29 -9.94
C GLU A 97 -5.84 -0.13 -9.99
N TYR A 98 -5.19 -0.41 -8.86
CA TYR A 98 -3.74 -0.43 -8.73
C TYR A 98 -3.28 -1.84 -8.36
N GLU A 99 -2.23 -2.30 -9.02
CA GLU A 99 -1.58 -3.58 -8.74
C GLU A 99 -0.06 -3.40 -8.68
N GLY A 100 0.60 -4.08 -7.73
CA GLY A 100 2.05 -3.93 -7.55
C GLY A 100 2.52 -4.19 -6.13
N ASN A 101 3.74 -3.72 -5.83
CA ASN A 101 4.30 -3.81 -4.49
C ASN A 101 3.63 -2.84 -3.51
N LEU A 102 3.84 -3.10 -2.22
CA LEU A 102 3.19 -2.34 -1.15
C LEU A 102 3.55 -0.85 -1.14
N ILE A 103 4.78 -0.48 -1.54
CA ILE A 103 5.20 0.93 -1.60
C ILE A 103 4.43 1.65 -2.71
N TYR A 104 4.31 1.02 -3.88
CA TYR A 104 3.54 1.55 -4.99
C TYR A 104 2.06 1.70 -4.62
N LEU A 105 1.46 0.67 -4.03
CA LEU A 105 0.05 0.72 -3.62
C LEU A 105 -0.21 1.81 -2.57
N LEU A 106 0.66 1.95 -1.57
CA LEU A 106 0.55 3.02 -0.58
C LEU A 106 0.59 4.41 -1.22
N LYS A 107 1.54 4.63 -2.16
CA LYS A 107 1.68 5.91 -2.85
C LYS A 107 0.48 6.20 -3.75
N SER A 108 0.07 5.24 -4.57
CA SER A 108 -1.06 5.37 -5.49
C SER A 108 -2.37 5.60 -4.76
N GLY A 109 -2.64 4.87 -3.67
CA GLY A 109 -3.82 5.10 -2.84
C GLY A 109 -3.81 6.47 -2.17
N SER A 110 -2.65 6.93 -1.68
CA SER A 110 -2.50 8.27 -1.09
C SER A 110 -2.73 9.38 -2.12
N GLU A 111 -2.23 9.19 -3.34
CA GLU A 111 -2.42 10.12 -4.46
C GLU A 111 -3.88 10.15 -4.92
N PHE A 112 -4.53 9.00 -5.02
CA PHE A 112 -5.95 8.91 -5.35
C PHE A 112 -6.81 9.70 -4.34
N ILE A 113 -6.59 9.46 -3.04
CA ILE A 113 -7.31 10.17 -1.98
C ILE A 113 -7.05 11.67 -2.08
N ARG A 114 -5.79 12.09 -2.25
CA ARG A 114 -5.43 13.51 -2.35
C ARG A 114 -6.12 14.19 -3.55
N ASN A 115 -6.13 13.54 -4.71
CA ASN A 115 -6.72 14.07 -5.94
C ASN A 115 -8.26 14.18 -5.86
N ASN A 116 -8.89 13.30 -5.09
CA ASN A 116 -10.34 13.26 -4.91
C ASN A 116 -10.84 13.95 -3.63
N SER A 117 -9.93 14.55 -2.85
CA SER A 117 -10.24 15.33 -1.63
C SER A 117 -10.34 16.82 -1.93
N LYS A 118 -11.15 17.55 -1.16
CA LYS A 118 -11.17 19.02 -1.26
C LYS A 118 -10.07 19.59 -0.37
N VAL A 119 -9.49 20.69 -0.84
CA VAL A 119 -8.55 21.51 -0.06
C VAL A 119 -9.21 22.87 0.17
N ARG A 120 -9.71 23.06 1.38
CA ARG A 120 -10.16 24.39 1.84
C ARG A 120 -8.94 25.21 2.22
N PHE A 121 -9.13 26.51 2.44
CA PHE A 121 -8.06 27.35 2.95
C PHE A 121 -8.56 28.42 3.88
N VAL A 122 -7.70 28.83 4.80
CA VAL A 122 -7.91 29.97 5.69
C VAL A 122 -6.89 31.05 5.34
N LYS A 123 -7.32 32.30 5.25
CA LYS A 123 -6.42 33.44 5.08
C LYS A 123 -5.96 33.91 6.45
N GLU A 124 -4.65 33.89 6.69
CA GLU A 124 -4.01 34.54 7.84
C GLU A 124 -3.44 35.91 7.44
N ALA A 125 -2.91 36.65 8.40
CA ALA A 125 -2.50 38.05 8.23
C ALA A 125 -1.44 38.27 7.12
N GLN A 126 -0.60 37.27 6.84
CA GLN A 126 0.44 37.36 5.80
C GLN A 126 0.43 36.22 4.78
N TYR A 127 -0.31 35.13 5.00
CA TYR A 127 -0.30 33.97 4.12
C TYR A 127 -1.61 33.18 4.16
N ARG A 128 -1.74 32.24 3.23
CA ARG A 128 -2.84 31.29 3.15
C ARG A 128 -2.40 29.96 3.75
N VAL A 129 -3.26 29.36 4.57
CA VAL A 129 -3.09 28.01 5.11
C VAL A 129 -4.10 27.09 4.46
N ASP A 130 -3.62 26.11 3.72
CA ASP A 130 -4.46 25.06 3.16
C ASP A 130 -4.87 24.06 4.24
N LYS A 131 -6.14 23.64 4.19
CA LYS A 131 -6.79 22.70 5.08
C LYS A 131 -7.42 21.59 4.22
N PRO A 132 -6.67 20.50 3.94
CA PRO A 132 -7.23 19.35 3.25
C PRO A 132 -8.31 18.70 4.11
N ASP A 133 -9.29 18.07 3.47
CA ASP A 133 -10.36 17.33 4.16
C ASP A 133 -9.80 16.18 5.03
N TYR A 134 -8.73 15.54 4.57
CA TYR A 134 -8.01 14.52 5.33
C TYR A 134 -6.59 14.96 5.65
N ALA A 135 -6.17 14.72 6.90
CA ALA A 135 -4.77 14.87 7.27
C ALA A 135 -3.94 13.78 6.58
N GLU A 136 -2.86 14.18 5.90
CA GLU A 136 -2.00 13.26 5.14
C GLU A 136 -1.46 12.10 5.99
N ARG A 137 -1.14 12.37 7.25
CA ARG A 137 -0.70 11.34 8.20
C ARG A 137 -1.80 10.33 8.52
N ALA A 138 -3.05 10.78 8.69
CA ALA A 138 -4.17 9.89 8.97
C ALA A 138 -4.46 8.96 7.78
N VAL A 139 -4.41 9.50 6.56
CA VAL A 139 -4.52 8.70 5.33
C VAL A 139 -3.40 7.66 5.26
N THR A 140 -2.16 8.08 5.53
CA THR A 140 -1.01 7.17 5.50
C THR A 140 -1.15 6.03 6.51
N GLU A 141 -1.52 6.31 7.77
CA GLU A 141 -1.69 5.28 8.78
C GLU A 141 -2.86 4.33 8.46
N ALA A 142 -3.98 4.86 7.94
CA ALA A 142 -5.10 4.03 7.51
C ALA A 142 -4.72 3.08 6.38
N LEU A 143 -4.02 3.56 5.36
CA LEU A 143 -3.56 2.74 4.23
C LEU A 143 -2.51 1.72 4.65
N VAL A 144 -1.54 2.11 5.49
CA VAL A 144 -0.54 1.17 6.02
C VAL A 144 -1.22 0.07 6.82
N ASN A 145 -2.18 0.40 7.69
CA ASN A 145 -2.91 -0.61 8.45
C ASN A 145 -3.68 -1.57 7.51
N ALA A 146 -4.34 -1.05 6.48
CA ALA A 146 -5.05 -1.88 5.51
C ALA A 146 -4.11 -2.79 4.72
N LEU A 147 -2.95 -2.29 4.29
CA LEU A 147 -1.94 -3.07 3.55
C LEU A 147 -1.28 -4.13 4.43
N ILE A 148 -0.84 -3.78 5.63
CA ILE A 148 -0.05 -4.69 6.48
C ILE A 148 -0.91 -5.75 7.15
N HIS A 149 -2.16 -5.45 7.50
CA HIS A 149 -3.04 -6.40 8.18
C HIS A 149 -3.90 -7.23 7.23
N ARG A 150 -3.67 -7.12 5.93
CA ARG A 150 -4.39 -7.89 4.92
C ARG A 150 -3.91 -9.34 4.86
N ASP A 151 -4.87 -10.25 4.69
CA ASP A 151 -4.58 -11.63 4.29
C ASP A 151 -4.47 -11.73 2.76
N TYR A 152 -3.23 -11.78 2.26
CA TYR A 152 -2.92 -11.87 0.83
C TYR A 152 -3.18 -13.27 0.22
N ILE A 153 -3.49 -14.29 1.04
CA ILE A 153 -3.83 -15.64 0.56
C ILE A 153 -5.27 -15.68 0.03
N VAL A 154 -6.17 -14.90 0.64
CA VAL A 154 -7.60 -14.94 0.34
C VAL A 154 -7.88 -14.15 -0.94
N LEU A 155 -8.43 -14.84 -1.95
CA LEU A 155 -8.98 -14.20 -3.15
C LEU A 155 -10.26 -13.43 -2.77
N GLY A 156 -10.46 -12.22 -3.29
CA GLY A 156 -11.62 -11.39 -2.95
C GLY A 156 -11.46 -10.55 -1.68
N SER A 157 -10.28 -10.54 -1.05
CA SER A 157 -9.98 -9.72 0.14
C SER A 157 -9.28 -8.40 -0.22
N GLU A 158 -9.43 -7.93 -1.46
CA GLU A 158 -8.69 -6.76 -1.95
C GLU A 158 -9.02 -5.50 -1.14
N ILE A 159 -8.11 -4.54 -1.14
CA ILE A 159 -8.30 -3.30 -0.42
C ILE A 159 -9.18 -2.40 -1.27
N HIS A 160 -10.28 -1.92 -0.68
CA HIS A 160 -11.15 -0.94 -1.30
C HIS A 160 -11.01 0.42 -0.59
N ILE A 161 -10.72 1.45 -1.37
CA ILE A 161 -10.83 2.85 -0.97
C ILE A 161 -12.12 3.37 -1.59
N ASP A 162 -13.16 3.53 -0.77
CA ASP A 162 -14.42 4.12 -1.19
C ASP A 162 -14.53 5.53 -0.62
N MET A 163 -14.55 6.53 -1.49
CA MET A 163 -14.73 7.93 -1.12
C MET A 163 -16.14 8.40 -1.49
N PHE A 164 -16.80 9.08 -0.55
CA PHE A 164 -18.13 9.62 -0.69
C PHE A 164 -18.10 11.15 -0.49
N ASP A 165 -19.24 11.80 -0.68
CA ASP A 165 -19.31 13.25 -0.47
C ASP A 165 -19.10 13.67 1.00
N ASP A 166 -19.34 12.76 1.94
CA ASP A 166 -19.28 13.00 3.39
C ASP A 166 -18.17 12.23 4.15
N ARG A 167 -17.45 11.30 3.50
CA ARG A 167 -16.43 10.44 4.14
C ARG A 167 -15.46 9.78 3.17
#